data_AF-A0AAD5VV51-F1
#
_entry.id   AF-A0AAD5VV51-F1
#
_cell.length_a   1.000
_cell.length_b   1.000
_cell.length_c   1.000
_cell.angle_alpha   90.00
_cell.angle_beta   90.00
_cell.angle_gamma   90.00
#
_symmetry.space_group_name_H-M   'P 1'
#
loop_
_entity.id
_entity.type
_entity.pdbx_description
1 polymer ?
#
loop_
_entity_poly.entity_id
_entity_poly.type
_entity_poly.pdbx_seq_one_letter_code
_entity_poly.pdbx_strand_id
1 'polypeptide(L)'
;MSHRPCTGCGETELPPKLCAGCKQAWYCSRECQRSCWVWHIFDCNPPRPINTADYLALAAIKDTFPDHPQTREDYGFNNVEPGQVHMLLGFYQGLLRLGDVKPLSLHKWRLEGTLVENIKREYERLWGRNNGAYYPWFLQNQHVLQKQSNEERSKREKAQLDPALHRTWTFIGKPSSTSIEEIRQWVQDLPNHLQQCFFLYHTVLSNSTPAPQDDIWVNFGYCACTHVHAEGQLRQAYAELIQSCNFDEFCTAYTSSSLFSLFQGHQIEMSRLSIIITGHDDPCIIDVLSGSPYRNKSVWNLKQYIVGKVIHGPDDMSIRPIRPVMADYGFEKCSTKEEHRLLFDLYRKYFDQETHTPLELHNACIQGRLFEFFVGIGFTLKPKKMAKRLLRNMYPLAVGGPSLG
;
A
#
# COMPACT_ATOMS: atom_id res chain seq x y z
N MET A 1 26.69 5.72 35.58
CA MET A 1 25.85 6.56 34.69
C MET A 1 25.88 5.92 33.32
N SER A 2 24.73 5.51 32.76
CA SER A 2 24.68 4.88 31.43
C SER A 2 24.98 5.92 30.36
N HIS A 3 26.15 5.83 29.72
CA HIS A 3 26.49 6.65 28.55
C HIS A 3 25.53 6.28 27.42
N ARG A 4 24.65 7.21 27.02
CA ARG A 4 23.75 7.01 25.89
C ARG A 4 24.47 7.45 24.61
N PRO A 5 24.48 6.61 23.55
CA PRO A 5 25.15 6.94 22.31
C PRO A 5 24.46 8.10 21.59
N CYS A 6 25.24 8.88 20.85
CA CYS A 6 24.73 9.91 19.97
C CYS A 6 23.83 9.28 18.89
N THR A 7 22.58 9.73 18.78
CA THR A 7 21.62 9.30 17.74
C THR A 7 22.13 9.57 16.32
N GLY A 8 23.05 10.53 16.16
CA GLY A 8 23.63 10.87 14.86
C GLY A 8 24.80 10.00 14.40
N CYS A 9 25.89 10.00 15.17
CA CYS A 9 27.11 9.28 14.81
C CYS A 9 27.36 7.98 15.61
N GLY A 10 26.54 7.66 16.60
CA GLY A 10 26.72 6.49 17.47
C GLY A 10 27.72 6.68 18.61
N GLU A 11 28.52 7.74 18.61
CA GLU A 11 29.58 7.97 19.59
C GLU A 11 29.07 8.17 21.03
N THR A 12 29.79 7.60 21.99
CA THR A 12 29.46 7.65 23.43
C THR A 12 30.40 8.55 24.24
N GLU A 13 31.45 9.09 23.63
CA GLU A 13 32.56 9.76 24.32
C GLU A 13 32.29 11.23 24.68
N LEU A 14 31.41 11.91 23.94
CA LEU A 14 31.14 13.35 24.11
C LEU A 14 29.91 13.60 24.98
N PRO A 15 29.90 14.68 25.82
CA PRO A 15 28.76 15.03 26.65
C PRO A 15 27.52 15.29 25.78
N PRO A 16 26.52 14.39 25.78
CA PRO A 16 25.51 14.44 24.75
C PRO A 16 24.40 15.44 25.12
N LYS A 17 24.03 16.29 24.16
CA LYS A 17 22.96 17.27 24.27
C LYS A 17 21.63 16.61 23.92
N LEU A 18 20.62 16.84 24.76
CA LEU A 18 19.26 16.40 24.49
C LEU A 18 18.61 17.22 23.37
N CYS A 19 17.83 16.55 22.54
CA CYS A 19 16.93 17.24 21.61
C CYS A 19 15.97 18.12 22.40
N ALA A 20 15.94 19.43 22.10
CA ALA A 20 15.08 20.39 22.81
C ALA A 20 13.58 20.12 22.60
N GLY A 21 13.19 19.50 21.49
CA GLY A 21 11.78 19.20 21.18
C GLY A 21 11.23 18.00 21.95
N CYS A 22 11.80 16.81 21.73
CA CYS A 22 11.28 15.57 22.32
C CYS A 22 11.93 15.21 23.67
N LYS A 23 13.12 15.72 23.97
CA LYS A 23 13.95 15.31 25.13
C LYS A 23 14.22 13.80 25.20
N GLN A 24 14.15 13.09 24.07
CA GLN A 24 14.34 11.64 23.98
C GLN A 24 15.58 11.24 23.18
N ALA A 25 15.99 12.04 22.18
CA ALA A 25 17.19 11.83 21.39
C ALA A 25 18.39 12.62 21.94
N TRP A 26 19.60 12.07 21.76
CA TRP A 26 20.85 12.58 22.32
C TRP A 26 21.86 12.80 21.19
N TYR A 27 22.57 13.94 21.18
CA TYR A 27 23.52 14.28 20.13
C TYR A 27 24.83 14.80 20.70
N CYS A 28 25.97 14.37 20.16
CA CYS A 28 27.28 14.90 20.56
C CYS A 28 27.49 16.35 20.10
N SER A 29 26.82 16.79 19.03
CA SER A 29 26.97 18.11 18.44
C SER A 29 25.69 18.60 17.76
N ARG A 30 25.62 19.91 17.46
CA ARG A 30 24.49 20.48 16.68
C ARG A 30 24.52 19.99 15.25
N GLU A 31 25.69 19.68 14.73
CA GLU A 31 25.94 19.15 13.40
C GLU A 31 25.34 17.74 13.27
N CYS A 32 25.59 16.86 14.25
CA CYS A 32 24.97 15.53 14.31
C CYS A 32 23.44 15.61 14.46
N GLN A 33 22.94 16.59 15.21
CA GLN A 33 21.49 16.82 15.29
C GLN A 33 20.91 17.25 13.94
N ARG A 34 21.61 18.14 13.21
CA ARG A 34 21.17 18.64 11.89
C ARG A 34 21.19 17.56 10.82
N SER A 35 22.27 16.78 10.72
CA SER A 35 22.39 15.71 9.72
C SER A 35 21.33 14.64 9.91
N CYS A 36 20.99 14.31 11.15
CA CYS A 36 19.98 13.31 11.46
C CYS A 36 18.56 13.86 11.61
N TRP A 37 18.37 15.18 11.47
CA TRP A 37 17.06 15.81 11.63
C TRP A 37 16.03 15.28 10.64
N VAL A 38 16.43 14.98 9.41
CA VAL A 38 15.56 14.41 8.36
C VAL A 38 14.90 13.09 8.76
N TRP A 39 15.55 12.30 9.60
CA TRP A 39 14.99 11.07 10.16
C TRP A 39 14.24 11.36 11.46
N HIS A 40 14.90 12.10 12.36
CA HIS A 40 14.41 12.32 13.70
C HIS A 40 13.11 13.12 13.77
N ILE A 41 12.84 13.99 12.79
CA ILE A 41 11.64 14.85 12.79
C ILE A 41 10.33 14.06 12.92
N PHE A 42 10.29 12.83 12.39
CA PHE A 42 9.11 11.95 12.41
C PHE A 42 8.84 11.32 13.79
N ASP A 43 9.89 11.17 14.61
CA ASP A 43 9.81 10.61 15.97
C ASP A 43 9.97 11.71 17.05
N CYS A 44 9.95 12.98 16.64
CA CYS A 44 10.16 14.13 17.51
C CYS A 44 8.83 14.87 17.80
N ASN A 45 8.89 15.85 18.70
CA ASN A 45 7.88 16.89 18.83
C ASN A 45 8.43 18.20 18.24
N PRO A 46 8.47 18.34 16.90
CA PRO A 46 9.05 19.51 16.26
C PRO A 46 8.23 20.78 16.54
N PRO A 47 8.85 21.97 16.54
CA PRO A 47 8.17 23.24 16.76
C PRO A 47 7.23 23.65 15.60
N ARG A 48 7.20 22.85 14.53
CA ARG A 48 6.33 23.03 13.37
C ARG A 48 5.73 21.68 12.96
N PRO A 49 4.56 21.68 12.30
CA PRO A 49 4.05 20.48 11.65
C PRO A 49 5.04 19.90 10.63
N ILE A 50 5.05 18.57 10.53
CA ILE A 50 5.72 17.84 9.45
C ILE A 50 4.94 18.12 8.17
N ASN A 51 5.65 18.47 7.09
CA ASN A 51 5.04 18.80 5.81
C ASN A 51 5.55 17.89 4.69
N THR A 52 4.97 18.04 3.50
CA THR A 52 5.25 17.19 2.34
C THR A 52 6.71 17.21 1.88
N ALA A 53 7.45 18.30 2.13
CA ALA A 53 8.87 18.38 1.82
C ALA A 53 9.74 17.53 2.76
N ASP A 54 9.31 17.33 4.02
CA ASP A 54 10.05 16.50 4.96
C ASP A 54 10.01 15.03 4.52
N TYR A 55 8.85 14.56 4.04
CA TYR A 55 8.71 13.23 3.43
C TYR A 55 9.53 13.11 2.14
N LEU A 56 9.59 14.17 1.32
CA LEU A 56 10.44 14.18 0.12
C LEU A 56 11.92 14.06 0.48
N ALA A 57 12.38 14.78 1.51
CA ALA A 57 13.76 14.72 1.95
C ALA A 57 14.13 13.36 2.54
N LEU A 58 13.20 12.74 3.28
CA LEU A 58 13.37 11.37 3.74
C LEU A 58 13.53 10.40 2.57
N ALA A 59 12.65 10.46 1.56
CA ALA A 59 12.70 9.63 0.37
C ALA A 59 13.99 9.86 -0.44
N ALA A 60 14.35 11.12 -0.65
CA ALA A 60 15.59 11.49 -1.32
C ALA A 60 16.83 10.96 -0.61
N ILE A 61 16.86 10.93 0.73
CA ILE A 61 18.00 10.38 1.49
C ILE A 61 17.98 8.85 1.55
N LYS A 62 16.80 8.23 1.58
CA LYS A 62 16.64 6.77 1.48
C LYS A 62 16.95 6.21 0.10
N ASP A 63 17.01 7.08 -0.92
CA ASP A 63 17.07 6.67 -2.32
C ASP A 63 15.86 5.80 -2.71
N THR A 64 14.69 6.20 -2.22
CA THR A 64 13.41 5.54 -2.50
C THR A 64 12.43 6.56 -3.09
N PHE A 65 11.40 6.08 -3.78
CA PHE A 65 10.31 6.95 -4.18
C PHE A 65 9.48 7.37 -2.96
N PRO A 66 8.87 8.58 -2.96
CA PRO A 66 8.01 8.99 -1.87
C PRO A 66 6.76 8.10 -1.79
N ASP A 67 6.52 7.53 -0.62
CA ASP A 67 5.30 6.76 -0.33
C ASP A 67 4.11 7.68 0.01
N HIS A 68 4.39 8.86 0.58
CA HIS A 68 3.36 9.80 1.01
C HIS A 68 2.59 10.41 -0.18
N PRO A 69 1.28 10.16 -0.35
CA PRO A 69 0.53 10.53 -1.56
C PRO A 69 0.58 12.03 -1.89
N GLN A 70 0.39 12.90 -0.89
CA GLN A 70 0.44 14.35 -1.10
C GLN A 70 1.84 14.83 -1.47
N THR A 71 2.89 14.14 -1.02
CA THR A 71 4.27 14.48 -1.42
C THR A 71 4.52 14.16 -2.88
N ARG A 72 3.98 13.03 -3.36
CA ARG A 72 4.06 12.67 -4.77
C ARG A 72 3.33 13.67 -5.67
N GLU A 73 2.21 14.19 -5.20
CA GLU A 73 1.46 15.24 -5.89
C GLU A 73 2.19 16.59 -5.85
N ASP A 74 2.50 17.07 -4.65
CA ASP A 74 3.09 18.40 -4.40
C ASP A 74 4.41 18.64 -5.15
N TYR A 75 5.15 17.57 -5.42
CA TYR A 75 6.46 17.60 -6.05
C TYR A 75 6.51 16.87 -7.40
N GLY A 76 5.34 16.60 -7.99
CA GLY A 76 5.22 16.21 -9.39
C GLY A 76 5.54 14.76 -9.74
N PHE A 77 5.80 13.88 -8.77
CA PHE A 77 6.04 12.45 -9.01
C PHE A 77 4.86 11.74 -9.70
N ASN A 78 3.64 12.23 -9.50
CA ASN A 78 2.46 11.70 -10.20
C ASN A 78 2.34 12.18 -11.65
N ASN A 79 3.12 13.20 -12.05
CA ASN A 79 3.05 13.81 -13.38
C ASN A 79 4.20 13.37 -14.29
N VAL A 80 5.16 12.60 -13.77
CA VAL A 80 6.29 12.05 -14.52
C VAL A 80 5.88 10.75 -15.21
N GLU A 81 6.43 10.50 -16.40
CA GLU A 81 6.25 9.22 -17.08
C GLU A 81 6.85 8.07 -16.24
N PRO A 82 6.21 6.89 -16.16
CA PRO A 82 6.66 5.80 -15.29
C PRO A 82 8.15 5.42 -15.46
N GLY A 83 8.68 5.46 -16.68
CA GLY A 83 10.09 5.18 -16.97
C GLY A 83 11.07 6.27 -16.53
N GLN A 84 10.60 7.47 -16.20
CA GLN A 84 11.43 8.64 -15.91
C GLN A 84 11.34 9.12 -14.46
N VAL A 85 10.57 8.45 -13.60
CA VAL A 85 10.39 8.85 -12.19
C VAL A 85 11.72 8.95 -11.43
N HIS A 86 12.69 8.09 -11.77
CA HIS A 86 14.04 8.13 -11.21
C HIS A 86 14.79 9.44 -11.55
N MET A 87 14.51 10.07 -12.70
CA MET A 87 15.10 11.35 -13.08
C MET A 87 14.66 12.47 -12.13
N LEU A 88 13.39 12.45 -11.71
CA LEU A 88 12.85 13.42 -10.75
C LEU A 88 13.38 13.16 -9.32
N LEU A 89 13.55 11.90 -8.93
CA LEU A 89 14.17 11.57 -7.64
C LEU A 89 15.62 12.06 -7.59
N GLY A 90 16.43 11.74 -8.59
CA GLY A 90 17.82 12.21 -8.71
C GLY A 90 17.93 13.73 -8.72
N PHE A 91 16.96 14.39 -9.34
CA PHE A 91 16.82 15.85 -9.30
C PHE A 91 16.55 16.40 -7.90
N TYR A 92 15.65 15.81 -7.11
CA TYR A 92 15.45 16.29 -5.73
C TYR A 92 16.62 15.93 -4.80
N GLN A 93 17.31 14.81 -5.04
CA GLN A 93 18.53 14.45 -4.35
C GLN A 93 19.64 15.49 -4.54
N GLY A 94 19.82 15.98 -5.76
CA GLY A 94 20.76 17.07 -6.04
C GLY A 94 20.49 18.29 -5.14
N LEU A 95 19.24 18.77 -5.12
CA LEU A 95 18.86 19.94 -4.32
C LEU A 95 19.06 19.74 -2.82
N LEU A 96 18.59 18.60 -2.30
CA LEU A 96 18.48 18.36 -0.86
C LEU A 96 19.79 17.87 -0.25
N ARG A 97 20.60 17.10 -0.98
CA ARG A 97 21.87 16.55 -0.48
C ARG A 97 23.06 17.44 -0.81
N LEU A 98 23.15 17.93 -2.04
CA LEU A 98 24.32 18.68 -2.52
C LEU A 98 24.10 20.19 -2.44
N GLY A 99 22.86 20.66 -2.60
CA GLY A 99 22.51 22.08 -2.58
C GLY A 99 22.28 22.70 -1.22
N ASP A 100 22.27 21.90 -0.14
CA ASP A 100 21.89 22.29 1.23
C ASP A 100 20.52 23.02 1.29
N VAL A 101 19.64 22.73 0.33
CA VAL A 101 18.29 23.30 0.32
C VAL A 101 17.49 22.59 1.41
N LYS A 102 17.02 23.35 2.40
CA LYS A 102 16.23 22.80 3.49
C LYS A 102 14.84 22.40 3.00
N PRO A 103 14.25 21.31 3.52
CA PRO A 103 12.88 20.90 3.18
C PRO A 103 11.86 22.04 3.39
N LEU A 104 12.02 22.82 4.45
CA LEU A 104 11.16 23.96 4.73
C LEU A 104 11.20 25.03 3.62
N SER A 105 12.36 25.24 2.99
CA SER A 105 12.49 26.16 1.86
C SER A 105 11.73 25.64 0.64
N LEU A 106 11.85 24.35 0.31
CA LEU A 106 11.06 23.74 -0.76
C LEU A 106 9.56 23.84 -0.51
N HIS A 107 9.12 23.60 0.73
CA HIS A 107 7.72 23.73 1.09
C HIS A 107 7.22 25.18 0.91
N LYS A 108 8.02 26.15 1.36
CA LYS A 108 7.73 27.58 1.20
C LYS A 108 7.62 27.97 -0.28
N TRP A 109 8.60 27.61 -1.10
CA TRP A 109 8.58 27.95 -2.53
C TRP A 109 7.40 27.34 -3.27
N ARG A 110 6.98 26.13 -2.87
CA ARG A 110 5.75 25.51 -3.40
C ARG A 110 4.51 26.32 -3.06
N LEU A 111 4.34 26.70 -1.78
CA LEU A 111 3.20 27.50 -1.34
C LEU A 111 3.14 28.88 -1.99
N GLU A 112 4.30 29.48 -2.24
CA GLU A 112 4.42 30.80 -2.88
C GLU A 112 4.31 30.73 -4.42
N GLY A 113 4.22 29.53 -5.02
CA GLY A 113 4.21 29.37 -6.47
C GLY A 113 5.55 29.68 -7.15
N THR A 114 6.62 29.84 -6.38
CA THR A 114 7.98 30.22 -6.85
C THR A 114 8.92 29.01 -6.94
N LEU A 115 8.39 27.79 -6.83
CA LEU A 115 9.16 26.54 -6.77
C LEU A 115 10.13 26.36 -7.94
N VAL A 116 9.63 26.47 -9.17
CA VAL A 116 10.45 26.26 -10.38
C VAL A 116 11.56 27.30 -10.48
N GLU A 117 11.25 28.57 -10.23
CA GLU A 117 12.20 29.67 -10.32
C GLU A 117 13.32 29.55 -9.28
N ASN A 118 12.94 29.30 -8.01
CA ASN A 118 13.92 29.15 -6.93
C ASN A 118 14.80 27.92 -7.13
N ILE A 119 14.24 26.81 -7.64
CA ILE A 119 15.00 25.61 -7.95
C ILE A 119 16.02 25.87 -9.07
N LYS A 120 15.63 26.53 -10.17
CA LYS A 120 16.56 26.90 -11.25
C LYS A 120 17.71 27.73 -10.73
N ARG A 121 17.40 28.76 -9.93
CA ARG A 121 18.40 29.63 -9.32
C ARG A 121 19.41 28.85 -8.47
N GLU A 122 18.95 27.90 -7.64
CA GLU A 122 19.86 27.08 -6.84
C GLU A 122 20.71 26.14 -7.70
N TYR A 123 20.13 25.49 -8.70
CA TYR A 123 20.88 24.61 -9.61
C TYR A 123 21.96 25.36 -10.39
N GLU A 124 21.62 26.54 -10.91
CA GLU A 124 22.54 27.40 -11.65
C GLU A 124 23.66 27.92 -10.74
N ARG A 125 23.33 28.28 -9.49
CA ARG A 125 24.31 28.69 -8.47
C ARG A 125 25.30 27.57 -8.12
N LEU A 126 24.82 26.33 -7.99
CA LEU A 126 25.61 25.21 -7.49
C LEU A 126 26.53 24.59 -8.55
N TRP A 127 26.06 24.49 -9.79
CA TRP A 127 26.75 23.66 -10.80
C TRP A 127 27.05 24.39 -12.12
N GLY A 128 26.60 25.63 -12.30
CA GLY A 128 26.90 26.42 -13.50
C GLY A 128 26.47 25.72 -14.80
N ARG A 129 27.44 25.36 -15.66
CA ARG A 129 27.23 24.66 -16.95
C ARG A 129 27.31 23.13 -16.86
N ASN A 130 27.65 22.54 -15.71
CA ASN A 130 27.93 21.10 -15.55
C ASN A 130 26.89 20.42 -14.64
N ASN A 131 25.61 20.46 -15.04
CA ASN A 131 24.48 20.14 -14.15
C ASN A 131 24.00 18.67 -14.23
N GLY A 132 24.88 17.75 -14.66
CA GLY A 132 24.55 16.34 -14.86
C GLY A 132 23.37 16.13 -15.83
N ALA A 133 22.77 14.93 -15.84
CA ALA A 133 21.63 14.61 -16.70
C ALA A 133 20.27 15.10 -16.13
N TYR A 134 20.17 15.29 -14.81
CA TYR A 134 18.90 15.57 -14.12
C TYR A 134 18.38 17.01 -14.34
N TYR A 135 19.25 18.02 -14.31
CA TYR A 135 18.82 19.41 -14.50
C TYR A 135 18.40 19.71 -15.96
N PRO A 136 19.13 19.27 -17.01
CA PRO A 136 18.66 19.40 -18.38
C PRO A 136 17.33 18.68 -18.62
N TRP A 137 17.16 17.47 -18.05
CA TRP A 137 15.88 16.76 -18.09
C TRP A 137 14.77 17.58 -17.44
N PHE A 138 15.02 18.16 -16.26
CA PHE A 138 14.03 19.02 -15.60
C PHE A 138 13.65 20.24 -16.43
N LEU A 139 14.60 20.90 -17.10
CA LEU A 139 14.31 22.05 -17.95
C LEU A 139 13.35 21.70 -19.11
N GLN A 140 13.44 20.48 -19.64
CA GLN A 140 12.52 19.96 -20.67
C GLN A 140 11.18 19.49 -20.08
N ASN A 141 11.17 19.11 -18.79
CA ASN A 141 10.02 18.51 -18.11
C ASN A 141 9.43 19.41 -17.02
N GLN A 142 9.52 20.74 -17.14
CA GLN A 142 9.00 21.67 -16.11
C GLN A 142 7.48 21.51 -15.86
N HIS A 143 6.75 20.99 -16.84
CA HIS A 143 5.33 20.69 -16.75
C HIS A 143 5.01 19.69 -15.61
N VAL A 144 5.97 18.88 -15.15
CA VAL A 144 5.75 17.91 -14.06
C VAL A 144 5.43 18.59 -12.73
N LEU A 145 5.91 19.82 -12.51
CA LEU A 145 5.64 20.61 -11.29
C LEU A 145 4.48 21.60 -11.45
N GLN A 146 3.86 21.66 -12.63
CA GLN A 146 2.69 22.50 -12.86
C GLN A 146 1.45 21.78 -12.32
N LYS A 147 0.56 22.54 -11.68
CA LYS A 147 -0.72 22.02 -11.20
C LYS A 147 -1.61 21.76 -12.41
N GLN A 148 -1.61 20.52 -12.91
CA GLN A 148 -2.49 20.12 -14.00
C GLN A 148 -3.95 20.28 -13.57
N SER A 149 -4.81 20.71 -14.48
CA SER A 149 -6.25 20.64 -14.22
C SER A 149 -6.68 19.19 -14.05
N ASN A 150 -7.72 18.94 -13.25
CA ASN A 150 -8.30 17.59 -13.12
C ASN A 150 -8.73 17.04 -14.48
N GLU A 151 -9.10 17.90 -15.43
CA GLU A 151 -9.47 17.53 -16.79
C GLU A 151 -8.28 17.04 -17.63
N GLU A 152 -7.15 17.75 -17.60
CA GLU A 152 -5.93 17.33 -18.32
C GLU A 152 -5.38 16.04 -17.73
N ARG A 153 -5.43 15.90 -16.41
CA ARG A 153 -5.06 14.67 -15.70
C ARG A 153 -5.93 13.51 -16.13
N SER A 154 -7.26 13.68 -16.12
CA SER A 154 -8.20 12.65 -16.54
C SER A 154 -8.02 12.29 -18.01
N LYS A 155 -7.75 13.27 -18.89
CA LYS A 155 -7.45 13.02 -20.31
C LYS A 155 -6.17 12.21 -20.48
N ARG A 156 -5.09 12.54 -19.76
CA ARG A 156 -3.81 11.82 -19.84
C ARG A 156 -3.90 10.40 -19.28
N GLU A 157 -4.59 10.23 -18.16
CA GLU A 157 -4.84 8.93 -17.54
C GLU A 157 -5.66 8.03 -18.47
N LYS A 158 -6.73 8.56 -19.06
CA LYS A 158 -7.49 7.83 -20.10
C LYS A 158 -6.62 7.47 -21.29
N ALA A 159 -5.85 8.42 -21.84
CA ALA A 159 -4.98 8.15 -22.98
C ALA A 159 -3.92 7.05 -22.72
N GLN A 160 -3.49 6.87 -21.46
CA GLN A 160 -2.58 5.79 -21.08
C GLN A 160 -3.28 4.44 -20.87
N LEU A 161 -4.50 4.44 -20.34
CA LEU A 161 -5.27 3.23 -20.05
C LEU A 161 -5.99 2.66 -21.28
N ASP A 162 -6.35 3.51 -22.25
CA ASP A 162 -7.15 3.13 -23.41
C ASP A 162 -6.50 2.06 -24.30
N PRO A 163 -5.19 2.09 -24.59
CA PRO A 163 -4.53 1.00 -25.31
C PRO A 163 -4.58 -0.34 -24.55
N ALA A 164 -4.49 -0.33 -23.22
CA ALA A 164 -4.54 -1.54 -22.40
C ALA A 164 -5.97 -2.12 -22.35
N LEU A 165 -6.96 -1.24 -22.27
CA LEU A 165 -8.36 -1.61 -22.33
C LEU A 165 -8.71 -2.30 -23.67
N HIS A 166 -8.25 -1.73 -24.79
CA HIS A 166 -8.46 -2.30 -26.12
C HIS A 166 -7.76 -3.64 -26.32
N ARG A 167 -6.52 -3.80 -25.81
CA ARG A 167 -5.83 -5.10 -25.79
C ARG A 167 -6.61 -6.16 -25.04
N THR A 168 -7.15 -5.81 -23.87
CA THR A 168 -7.95 -6.72 -23.04
C THR A 168 -9.23 -7.14 -23.77
N TRP A 169 -9.93 -6.17 -24.37
CA TRP A 169 -11.13 -6.41 -25.17
C TRP A 169 -10.88 -7.38 -26.33
N THR A 170 -9.81 -7.15 -27.08
CA THR A 170 -9.46 -8.02 -28.21
C THR A 170 -9.03 -9.41 -27.72
N PHE A 171 -8.32 -9.48 -26.58
CA PHE A 171 -7.87 -10.74 -25.99
C PHE A 171 -9.03 -11.65 -25.59
N ILE A 172 -10.12 -11.10 -25.06
CA ILE A 172 -11.33 -11.88 -24.72
C ILE A 172 -12.19 -12.23 -25.97
N GLY A 173 -11.64 -12.07 -27.18
CA GLY A 173 -12.27 -12.47 -28.44
C GLY A 173 -13.32 -11.50 -28.97
N LYS A 174 -13.36 -10.25 -28.46
CA LYS A 174 -14.31 -9.24 -28.95
C LYS A 174 -13.75 -8.45 -30.15
N PRO A 175 -14.60 -7.80 -30.97
CA PRO A 175 -14.16 -7.12 -32.18
C PRO A 175 -13.19 -5.97 -31.91
N SER A 176 -12.08 -5.93 -32.64
CA SER A 176 -11.07 -4.86 -32.52
C SER A 176 -11.55 -3.50 -33.05
N SER A 177 -12.65 -3.46 -33.80
CA SER A 177 -13.26 -2.23 -34.32
C SER A 177 -14.11 -1.47 -33.29
N THR A 178 -14.36 -2.04 -32.11
CA THR A 178 -15.16 -1.40 -31.05
C THR A 178 -14.42 -0.18 -30.48
N SER A 179 -15.15 0.92 -30.30
CA SER A 179 -14.59 2.13 -29.69
C SER A 179 -14.34 1.95 -28.18
N ILE A 180 -13.43 2.73 -27.62
CA ILE A 180 -13.11 2.68 -26.18
C ILE A 180 -14.35 3.02 -25.34
N GLU A 181 -15.15 3.98 -25.77
CA GLU A 181 -16.37 4.40 -25.08
C GLU A 181 -17.39 3.26 -25.01
N GLU A 182 -17.57 2.51 -26.09
CA GLU A 182 -18.42 1.31 -26.11
C GLU A 182 -17.89 0.22 -25.20
N ILE A 183 -16.56 0.00 -25.16
CA ILE A 183 -15.95 -0.97 -24.25
C ILE A 183 -16.21 -0.57 -22.79
N ARG A 184 -16.01 0.71 -22.44
CA ARG A 184 -16.26 1.20 -21.07
C ARG A 184 -17.74 1.05 -20.69
N GLN A 185 -18.66 1.37 -21.60
CA GLN A 185 -20.09 1.19 -21.36
C GLN A 185 -20.43 -0.28 -21.13
N TRP A 186 -19.90 -1.18 -21.97
CA TRP A 186 -20.08 -2.61 -21.80
C TRP A 186 -19.58 -3.10 -20.44
N VAL A 187 -18.40 -2.67 -20.00
CA VAL A 187 -17.88 -3.03 -18.68
C VAL A 187 -18.81 -2.53 -17.57
N GLN A 188 -19.34 -1.31 -17.68
CA GLN A 188 -20.27 -0.76 -16.69
C GLN A 188 -21.61 -1.52 -16.62
N ASP A 189 -22.09 -2.03 -17.77
CA ASP A 189 -23.35 -2.77 -17.86
C ASP A 189 -23.23 -4.22 -17.35
N LEU A 190 -22.01 -4.75 -17.19
CA LEU A 190 -21.80 -6.08 -16.64
C LEU A 190 -22.19 -6.15 -15.15
N PRO A 191 -22.65 -7.32 -14.66
CA PRO A 191 -22.68 -7.61 -13.23
C PRO A 191 -21.30 -7.44 -12.58
N ASN A 192 -21.26 -6.95 -11.34
CA ASN A 192 -20.02 -6.61 -10.62
C ASN A 192 -18.95 -7.73 -10.62
N HIS A 193 -19.36 -8.99 -10.48
CA HIS A 193 -18.42 -10.12 -10.51
C HIS A 193 -17.78 -10.33 -11.89
N LEU A 194 -18.51 -10.08 -12.99
CA LEU A 194 -17.95 -10.15 -14.34
C LEU A 194 -17.06 -8.94 -14.65
N GLN A 195 -17.38 -7.76 -14.09
CA GLN A 195 -16.48 -6.61 -14.14
C GLN A 195 -15.14 -6.94 -13.49
N GLN A 196 -15.17 -7.60 -12.33
CA GLN A 196 -13.95 -8.03 -11.63
C GLN A 196 -13.11 -9.01 -12.46
N CYS A 197 -13.72 -9.98 -13.16
CA CYS A 197 -13.00 -10.85 -14.10
C CYS A 197 -12.30 -10.04 -15.19
N PHE A 198 -13.03 -9.09 -15.81
CA PHE A 198 -12.46 -8.24 -16.85
C PHE A 198 -11.30 -7.38 -16.33
N PHE A 199 -11.44 -6.79 -15.15
CA PHE A 199 -10.39 -5.99 -14.51
C PHE A 199 -9.15 -6.81 -14.13
N LEU A 200 -9.32 -8.09 -13.77
CA LEU A 200 -8.19 -9.00 -13.59
C LEU A 200 -7.44 -9.21 -14.91
N TYR A 201 -8.14 -9.56 -15.99
CA TYR A 201 -7.52 -9.73 -17.31
C TYR A 201 -6.76 -8.47 -17.73
N HIS A 202 -7.37 -7.30 -17.55
CA HIS A 202 -6.74 -6.02 -17.83
C HIS A 202 -5.45 -5.80 -17.02
N THR A 203 -5.48 -6.10 -15.72
CA THR A 203 -4.34 -5.98 -14.81
C THR A 203 -3.20 -6.92 -15.22
N VAL A 204 -3.51 -8.20 -15.47
CA VAL A 204 -2.52 -9.22 -15.85
C VAL A 204 -1.87 -8.89 -17.20
N LEU A 205 -2.67 -8.52 -18.21
CA LEU A 205 -2.18 -8.13 -19.55
C LEU A 205 -1.40 -6.81 -19.56
N SER A 206 -1.60 -5.97 -18.53
CA SER A 206 -0.82 -4.73 -18.33
C SER A 206 0.48 -4.97 -17.55
N ASN A 207 0.80 -6.22 -17.22
CA ASN A 207 1.93 -6.59 -16.36
C ASN A 207 1.92 -5.88 -14.99
N SER A 208 0.74 -5.54 -14.48
CA SER A 208 0.54 -4.98 -13.15
C SER A 208 -0.04 -6.02 -12.18
N THR A 209 0.02 -5.72 -10.88
CA THR A 209 -0.69 -6.45 -9.84
C THR A 209 -1.81 -5.57 -9.28
N PRO A 210 -2.91 -6.16 -8.79
CA PRO A 210 -3.95 -5.42 -8.10
C PRO A 210 -3.39 -4.69 -6.88
N ALA A 211 -3.88 -3.48 -6.62
CA ALA A 211 -3.47 -2.76 -5.42
C ALA A 211 -4.38 -3.15 -4.23
N PRO A 212 -3.89 -3.07 -2.98
CA PRO A 212 -4.66 -3.53 -1.81
C PRO A 212 -6.04 -2.88 -1.63
N GLN A 213 -6.25 -1.68 -2.17
CA GLN A 213 -7.55 -1.00 -2.13
C GLN A 213 -8.58 -1.58 -3.12
N ASP A 214 -8.14 -2.37 -4.10
CA ASP A 214 -9.02 -2.92 -5.12
C ASP A 214 -9.65 -4.23 -4.64
N ASP A 215 -10.95 -4.42 -4.85
CA ASP A 215 -11.64 -5.66 -4.47
C ASP A 215 -11.03 -6.90 -5.14
N ILE A 216 -10.50 -6.72 -6.35
CA ILE A 216 -9.81 -7.78 -7.10
C ILE A 216 -8.53 -8.26 -6.41
N TRP A 217 -7.93 -7.48 -5.51
CA TRP A 217 -6.79 -7.93 -4.69
C TRP A 217 -7.22 -9.01 -3.69
N VAL A 218 -8.42 -8.88 -3.11
CA VAL A 218 -9.00 -9.93 -2.26
C VAL A 218 -9.56 -11.06 -3.11
N ASN A 219 -10.42 -10.76 -4.08
CA ASN A 219 -11.20 -11.79 -4.77
C ASN A 219 -10.39 -12.72 -5.68
N PHE A 220 -9.16 -12.35 -6.02
CA PHE A 220 -8.25 -13.18 -6.83
C PHE A 220 -7.00 -13.59 -6.06
N GLY A 221 -7.04 -13.63 -4.72
CA GLY A 221 -6.00 -14.29 -3.94
C GLY A 221 -4.72 -13.49 -3.70
N TYR A 222 -4.53 -12.32 -4.31
CA TYR A 222 -3.34 -11.48 -4.06
C TYR A 222 -3.19 -11.12 -2.57
N CYS A 223 -4.30 -10.96 -1.86
CA CYS A 223 -4.30 -10.75 -0.42
C CYS A 223 -3.67 -11.88 0.41
N ALA A 224 -3.61 -13.10 -0.10
CA ALA A 224 -2.97 -14.22 0.56
C ALA A 224 -1.44 -14.26 0.36
N CYS A 225 -0.92 -13.52 -0.63
CA CYS A 225 0.53 -13.39 -0.82
C CYS A 225 1.19 -12.67 0.37
N THR A 226 2.39 -13.13 0.73
CA THR A 226 3.20 -12.56 1.83
C THR A 226 4.07 -11.40 1.36
N HIS A 227 4.57 -11.44 0.12
CA HIS A 227 5.46 -10.41 -0.42
C HIS A 227 5.22 -10.14 -1.91
N VAL A 228 5.76 -9.02 -2.40
CA VAL A 228 5.63 -8.55 -3.80
C VAL A 228 6.08 -9.62 -4.81
N HIS A 229 7.12 -10.39 -4.51
CA HIS A 229 7.54 -11.47 -5.41
C HIS A 229 6.49 -12.59 -5.55
N ALA A 230 5.75 -12.94 -4.49
CA ALA A 230 4.68 -13.93 -4.53
C ALA A 230 3.48 -13.39 -5.31
N GLU A 231 3.13 -12.10 -5.16
CA GLU A 231 2.13 -11.45 -6.02
C GLU A 231 2.54 -11.51 -7.51
N GLY A 232 3.83 -11.28 -7.81
CA GLY A 232 4.36 -11.37 -9.16
C GLY A 232 4.27 -12.78 -9.77
N GLN A 233 4.48 -13.81 -8.96
CA GLN A 233 4.31 -15.21 -9.37
C GLN A 233 2.84 -15.58 -9.53
N LEU A 234 1.94 -15.09 -8.67
CA LEU A 234 0.49 -15.34 -8.80
C LEU A 234 -0.04 -14.69 -10.08
N ARG A 235 0.44 -13.48 -10.40
CA ARG A 235 0.16 -12.82 -11.69
C ARG A 235 0.64 -13.67 -12.86
N GLN A 236 1.81 -14.30 -12.76
CA GLN A 236 2.30 -15.21 -13.80
C GLN A 236 1.40 -16.44 -13.95
N ALA A 237 0.99 -17.06 -12.85
CA ALA A 237 0.05 -18.18 -12.88
C ALA A 237 -1.28 -17.76 -13.54
N TYR A 238 -1.80 -16.58 -13.21
CA TYR A 238 -2.96 -16.03 -13.92
C TYR A 238 -2.68 -15.76 -15.40
N ALA A 239 -1.49 -15.29 -15.78
CA ALA A 239 -1.13 -15.07 -17.18
C ALA A 239 -1.12 -16.37 -17.99
N GLU A 240 -0.64 -17.46 -17.39
CA GLU A 240 -0.70 -18.82 -17.97
C GLU A 240 -2.15 -19.31 -18.05
N LEU A 241 -2.96 -19.04 -17.03
CA LEU A 241 -4.36 -19.45 -16.98
C LEU A 241 -5.20 -18.76 -18.06
N ILE A 242 -5.12 -17.43 -18.17
CA ILE A 242 -5.92 -16.69 -19.17
C ILE A 242 -5.53 -17.02 -20.61
N GLN A 243 -4.34 -17.62 -20.83
CA GLN A 243 -3.91 -18.13 -22.13
C GLN A 243 -4.42 -19.56 -22.42
N SER A 244 -4.77 -20.32 -21.39
CA SER A 244 -5.20 -21.72 -21.49
C SER A 244 -6.72 -21.89 -21.42
N CYS A 245 -7.45 -20.95 -20.81
CA CYS A 245 -8.91 -20.93 -20.80
C CYS A 245 -9.49 -19.72 -21.55
N ASN A 246 -10.73 -19.83 -22.03
CA ASN A 246 -11.46 -18.68 -22.57
C ASN A 246 -12.11 -17.83 -21.45
N PHE A 247 -12.54 -16.61 -21.79
CA PHE A 247 -13.10 -15.68 -20.81
C PHE A 247 -14.38 -16.19 -20.13
N ASP A 248 -15.25 -16.90 -20.85
CA ASP A 248 -16.52 -17.41 -20.30
C ASP A 248 -16.27 -18.58 -19.33
N GLU A 249 -15.32 -19.46 -19.65
CA GLU A 249 -14.84 -20.53 -18.77
C GLU A 249 -14.27 -19.95 -17.48
N PHE A 250 -13.41 -18.94 -17.58
CA PHE A 250 -12.85 -18.24 -16.42
C PHE A 250 -13.96 -17.61 -15.56
N CYS A 251 -14.90 -16.88 -16.18
CA CYS A 251 -16.02 -16.26 -15.48
C CYS A 251 -16.92 -17.29 -14.79
N THR A 252 -17.12 -18.44 -15.42
CA THR A 252 -17.89 -19.56 -14.85
C THR A 252 -17.18 -20.14 -13.63
N ALA A 253 -15.86 -20.34 -13.71
CA ALA A 253 -15.06 -20.83 -12.58
C ALA A 253 -15.08 -19.83 -11.41
N TYR A 254 -14.96 -18.54 -11.70
CA TYR A 254 -15.07 -17.50 -10.67
C TYR A 254 -16.44 -17.49 -10.00
N THR A 255 -17.52 -17.41 -10.78
CA THR A 255 -18.89 -17.35 -10.22
C THR A 255 -19.31 -18.63 -9.49
N SER A 256 -18.70 -19.77 -9.79
CA SER A 256 -18.94 -21.03 -9.07
C SER A 256 -17.98 -21.28 -7.91
N SER A 257 -17.08 -20.33 -7.60
CA SER A 257 -16.04 -20.48 -6.57
C SER A 257 -15.13 -21.69 -6.79
N SER A 258 -14.79 -21.94 -8.05
CA SER A 258 -13.97 -23.07 -8.50
C SER A 258 -12.70 -22.64 -9.24
N LEU A 259 -12.22 -21.40 -9.03
CA LEU A 259 -10.98 -20.91 -9.64
C LEU A 259 -9.80 -21.82 -9.34
N PHE A 260 -9.66 -22.29 -8.10
CA PHE A 260 -8.60 -23.23 -7.73
C PHE A 260 -8.68 -24.52 -8.56
N SER A 261 -9.87 -25.09 -8.72
CA SER A 261 -10.10 -26.26 -9.57
C SER A 261 -9.78 -25.99 -11.04
N LEU A 262 -10.03 -24.77 -11.53
CA LEU A 262 -9.66 -24.37 -12.89
C LEU A 262 -8.14 -24.36 -13.08
N PHE A 263 -7.38 -23.79 -12.12
CA PHE A 263 -5.90 -23.87 -12.14
C PHE A 263 -5.41 -25.32 -12.18
N GLN A 264 -5.99 -26.19 -11.34
CA GLN A 264 -5.63 -27.62 -11.32
C GLN A 264 -5.97 -28.32 -12.64
N GLY A 265 -7.12 -28.02 -13.24
CA GLY A 265 -7.55 -28.58 -14.51
C GLY A 265 -6.61 -28.24 -15.67
N HIS A 266 -6.04 -27.02 -15.66
CA HIS A 266 -5.03 -26.56 -16.61
C HIS A 266 -3.59 -26.88 -16.20
N GLN A 267 -3.38 -27.66 -15.13
CA GLN A 267 -2.07 -28.09 -14.62
C GLN A 267 -1.10 -26.94 -14.28
N ILE A 268 -1.63 -25.81 -13.82
CA ILE A 268 -0.84 -24.65 -13.44
C ILE A 268 -0.51 -24.73 -11.95
N GLU A 269 0.78 -24.88 -11.63
CA GLU A 269 1.24 -24.99 -10.25
C GLU A 269 1.24 -23.64 -9.53
N MET A 270 0.59 -23.58 -8.37
CA MET A 270 0.62 -22.41 -7.46
C MET A 270 1.52 -22.64 -6.23
N SER A 271 2.18 -23.80 -6.15
CA SER A 271 3.10 -24.19 -5.06
C SER A 271 4.29 -23.24 -4.88
N ARG A 272 4.68 -22.49 -5.93
CA ARG A 272 5.81 -21.54 -5.90
C ARG A 272 5.55 -20.29 -5.06
N LEU A 273 4.29 -20.00 -4.74
CA LEU A 273 3.84 -18.79 -4.04
C LEU A 273 4.18 -18.79 -2.54
N SER A 274 4.56 -19.93 -1.97
CA SER A 274 4.86 -20.07 -0.55
C SER A 274 6.35 -19.87 -0.24
N ILE A 275 6.65 -19.21 0.88
CA ILE A 275 8.03 -19.09 1.43
C ILE A 275 8.58 -20.47 1.80
N ILE A 276 7.72 -21.38 2.24
CA ILE A 276 8.10 -22.72 2.67
C ILE A 276 8.00 -23.64 1.46
N ILE A 277 9.14 -24.01 0.88
CA ILE A 277 9.25 -25.00 -0.22
C ILE A 277 8.78 -26.37 0.29
N THR A 278 7.47 -26.54 0.46
CA THR A 278 6.83 -27.78 0.93
C THR A 278 6.31 -28.62 -0.24
N GLY A 279 6.41 -28.12 -1.48
CA GLY A 279 5.87 -28.80 -2.65
C GLY A 279 4.34 -28.87 -2.69
N HIS A 280 3.66 -28.08 -1.85
CA HIS A 280 2.20 -28.02 -1.76
C HIS A 280 1.71 -26.59 -2.02
N ASP A 281 0.50 -26.47 -2.56
CA ASP A 281 -0.17 -25.17 -2.78
C ASP A 281 -0.45 -24.48 -1.44
N ASP A 282 -0.30 -23.14 -1.41
CA ASP A 282 -0.49 -22.34 -0.19
C ASP A 282 -1.95 -22.40 0.29
N PRO A 283 -2.23 -22.91 1.51
CA PRO A 283 -3.59 -22.99 2.05
C PRO A 283 -4.35 -21.66 2.07
N CYS A 284 -3.65 -20.54 2.21
CA CYS A 284 -4.24 -19.20 2.17
C CYS A 284 -4.76 -18.85 0.77
N ILE A 285 -3.99 -19.17 -0.26
CA ILE A 285 -4.39 -18.94 -1.66
C ILE A 285 -5.57 -19.85 -2.00
N ILE A 286 -5.51 -21.13 -1.62
CA ILE A 286 -6.60 -22.09 -1.85
C ILE A 286 -7.90 -21.59 -1.22
N ASP A 287 -7.83 -21.12 0.04
CA ASP A 287 -9.00 -20.62 0.76
C ASP A 287 -9.69 -19.47 0.02
N VAL A 288 -8.89 -18.48 -0.43
CA VAL A 288 -9.43 -17.32 -1.14
C VAL A 288 -10.03 -17.71 -2.49
N LEU A 289 -9.32 -18.51 -3.29
CA LEU A 289 -9.76 -18.89 -4.63
C LEU A 289 -10.96 -19.84 -4.61
N SER A 290 -11.08 -20.68 -3.57
CA SER A 290 -12.23 -21.58 -3.38
C SER A 290 -13.42 -20.89 -2.71
N GLY A 291 -13.21 -19.72 -2.09
CA GLY A 291 -14.25 -18.92 -1.45
C GLY A 291 -14.80 -17.81 -2.35
N SER A 292 -13.98 -17.26 -3.26
CA SER A 292 -14.36 -16.09 -4.05
C SER A 292 -15.41 -16.41 -5.11
N PRO A 293 -16.34 -15.49 -5.42
CA PRO A 293 -16.49 -14.16 -4.82
C PRO A 293 -17.34 -14.13 -3.54
N TYR A 294 -18.04 -15.21 -3.18
CA TYR A 294 -19.16 -15.12 -2.24
C TYR A 294 -18.87 -15.50 -0.79
N ARG A 295 -17.86 -16.33 -0.57
CA ARG A 295 -17.55 -16.98 0.73
C ARG A 295 -16.20 -16.55 1.30
N ASN A 296 -15.72 -15.37 0.89
CA ASN A 296 -14.48 -14.82 1.41
C ASN A 296 -14.55 -14.61 2.91
N LYS A 297 -13.57 -15.18 3.63
CA LYS A 297 -13.44 -14.99 5.07
C LYS A 297 -13.17 -13.53 5.38
N SER A 298 -13.82 -13.01 6.41
CA SER A 298 -13.68 -11.62 6.85
C SER A 298 -12.24 -11.21 7.17
N VAL A 299 -11.35 -12.17 7.45
CA VAL A 299 -9.92 -11.89 7.72
C VAL A 299 -9.21 -11.31 6.49
N TRP A 300 -9.63 -11.69 5.28
CA TRP A 300 -9.05 -11.16 4.04
C TRP A 300 -9.41 -9.69 3.87
N ASN A 301 -10.67 -9.33 4.15
CA ASN A 301 -11.10 -7.92 4.17
C ASN A 301 -10.51 -7.15 5.36
N LEU A 302 -10.20 -7.80 6.48
CA LEU A 302 -9.44 -7.17 7.56
C LEU A 302 -8.03 -6.84 7.08
N LYS A 303 -7.32 -7.78 6.43
CA LYS A 303 -5.99 -7.53 5.85
C LYS A 303 -6.04 -6.38 4.84
N GLN A 304 -7.02 -6.40 3.94
CA GLN A 304 -7.28 -5.33 2.98
C GLN A 304 -7.45 -3.97 3.66
N TYR A 305 -8.27 -3.89 4.71
CA TYR A 305 -8.49 -2.68 5.48
C TYR A 305 -7.21 -2.15 6.12
N ILE A 306 -6.43 -3.03 6.75
CA ILE A 306 -5.19 -2.66 7.44
C ILE A 306 -4.15 -2.16 6.43
N VAL A 307 -3.89 -2.92 5.36
CA VAL A 307 -2.90 -2.58 4.33
C VAL A 307 -3.31 -1.31 3.59
N GLY A 308 -4.57 -1.20 3.16
CA GLY A 308 -5.08 -0.02 2.45
C GLY A 308 -4.97 1.26 3.29
N LYS A 309 -5.27 1.19 4.60
CA LYS A 309 -5.19 2.38 5.46
C LYS A 309 -3.76 2.82 5.74
N VAL A 310 -2.77 1.92 5.73
CA VAL A 310 -1.35 2.32 5.83
C VAL A 310 -0.96 3.24 4.67
N ILE A 311 -1.49 2.99 3.46
CA ILE A 311 -1.20 3.78 2.25
C ILE A 311 -1.80 5.20 2.34
N HIS A 312 -3.04 5.32 2.82
CA HIS A 312 -3.75 6.61 2.90
C HIS A 312 -3.45 7.41 4.18
N GLY A 313 -2.93 6.74 5.20
CA GLY A 313 -2.60 7.31 6.50
C GLY A 313 -3.48 6.73 7.62
N PRO A 314 -2.91 6.33 8.78
CA PRO A 314 -3.63 5.63 9.84
C PRO A 314 -4.78 6.45 10.47
N ASP A 315 -4.71 7.77 10.37
CA ASP A 315 -5.70 8.71 10.89
C ASP A 315 -6.76 9.12 9.84
N ASP A 316 -6.75 8.52 8.63
CA ASP A 316 -7.80 8.73 7.63
C ASP A 316 -9.12 8.09 8.10
N MET A 317 -10.12 8.94 8.31
CA MET A 317 -11.46 8.58 8.79
C MET A 317 -12.42 8.20 7.66
N SER A 318 -12.03 8.41 6.40
CA SER A 318 -12.85 8.08 5.22
C SER A 318 -12.86 6.57 4.94
N ILE A 319 -11.78 5.87 5.29
CA ILE A 319 -11.65 4.42 5.11
C ILE A 319 -12.17 3.71 6.36
N ARG A 320 -13.28 3.00 6.19
CA ARG A 320 -13.93 2.23 7.26
C ARG A 320 -13.92 0.73 6.94
N PRO A 321 -13.74 -0.13 7.95
CA PRO A 321 -13.86 -1.56 7.75
C PRO A 321 -15.31 -1.93 7.37
N ILE A 322 -15.48 -2.96 6.55
CA ILE A 322 -16.79 -3.52 6.22
C ILE A 322 -17.46 -4.12 7.46
N ARG A 323 -18.79 -4.27 7.44
CA ARG A 323 -19.56 -4.77 8.59
C ARG A 323 -19.05 -6.10 9.18
N PRO A 324 -18.72 -7.14 8.37
CA PRO A 324 -18.13 -8.36 8.91
C PRO A 324 -16.85 -8.10 9.70
N VAL A 325 -15.96 -7.26 9.16
CA VAL A 325 -14.71 -6.90 9.85
C VAL A 325 -14.98 -6.13 11.15
N MET A 326 -16.00 -5.26 11.15
CA MET A 326 -16.39 -4.51 12.34
C MET A 326 -16.83 -5.43 13.49
N ALA A 327 -17.69 -6.40 13.19
CA ALA A 327 -18.25 -7.32 14.18
C ALA A 327 -17.22 -8.36 14.64
N ASP A 328 -16.51 -8.97 13.70
CA ASP A 328 -15.63 -10.12 13.94
C ASP A 328 -14.38 -9.72 14.74
N TYR A 329 -13.81 -8.55 14.44
CA TYR A 329 -12.50 -8.12 14.94
C TYR A 329 -12.56 -6.96 15.94
N GLY A 330 -13.77 -6.62 16.42
CA GLY A 330 -13.95 -5.76 17.57
C GLY A 330 -14.04 -4.26 17.30
N PHE A 331 -13.94 -3.81 16.04
CA PHE A 331 -14.05 -2.39 15.70
C PHE A 331 -15.43 -1.80 16.01
N GLU A 332 -16.49 -2.61 15.95
CA GLU A 332 -17.85 -2.20 16.37
C GLU A 332 -17.93 -1.82 17.86
N LYS A 333 -17.01 -2.34 18.68
CA LYS A 333 -16.96 -2.12 20.13
C LYS A 333 -16.12 -0.91 20.54
N CYS A 334 -15.44 -0.28 19.60
CA CYS A 334 -14.64 0.91 19.85
C CYS A 334 -15.56 2.10 20.11
N SER A 335 -15.44 2.69 21.29
CA SER A 335 -16.19 3.91 21.64
C SER A 335 -15.38 5.18 21.40
N THR A 336 -14.06 5.05 21.23
CA THR A 336 -13.15 6.20 21.02
C THR A 336 -12.19 5.95 19.86
N LYS A 337 -11.57 7.04 19.36
CA LYS A 337 -10.55 6.98 18.31
C LYS A 337 -9.30 6.24 18.77
N GLU A 338 -8.95 6.33 20.05
CA GLU A 338 -7.81 5.68 20.66
C GLU A 338 -7.99 4.16 20.70
N GLU A 339 -9.19 3.69 21.02
CA GLU A 339 -9.53 2.26 20.97
C GLU A 339 -9.45 1.72 19.54
N HIS A 340 -9.97 2.49 18.58
CA HIS A 340 -9.86 2.16 17.17
C HIS A 340 -8.39 2.09 16.71
N ARG A 341 -7.56 3.06 17.10
CA ARG A 341 -6.13 3.10 16.76
C ARG A 341 -5.38 1.93 17.38
N LEU A 342 -5.71 1.55 18.62
CA LEU A 342 -5.10 0.40 19.27
C LEU A 342 -5.43 -0.92 18.57
N LEU A 343 -6.68 -1.15 18.15
CA LEU A 343 -7.03 -2.33 17.36
C LEU A 343 -6.34 -2.32 15.99
N PHE A 344 -6.31 -1.16 15.34
CA PHE A 344 -5.59 -0.99 14.08
C PHE A 344 -4.11 -1.36 14.22
N ASP A 345 -3.42 -0.80 15.21
CA ASP A 345 -2.01 -1.08 15.47
C ASP A 345 -1.76 -2.55 15.85
N LEU A 346 -2.71 -3.20 16.54
CA LEU A 346 -2.65 -4.62 16.87
C LEU A 346 -2.67 -5.50 15.61
N TYR A 347 -3.66 -5.29 14.74
CA TYR A 347 -3.79 -6.08 13.51
C TYR A 347 -2.70 -5.74 12.48
N ARG A 348 -2.25 -4.48 12.40
CA ARG A 348 -1.09 -4.11 11.59
C ARG A 348 0.15 -4.90 12.02
N LYS A 349 0.48 -4.88 13.31
CA LYS A 349 1.61 -5.64 13.84
C LYS A 349 1.48 -7.15 13.60
N TYR A 350 0.26 -7.68 13.63
CA TYR A 350 0.01 -9.09 13.32
C TYR A 350 0.38 -9.42 11.88
N PHE A 351 -0.10 -8.63 10.91
CA PHE A 351 0.21 -8.87 9.50
C PHE A 351 1.67 -8.56 9.15
N ASP A 352 2.32 -7.61 9.84
CA ASP A 352 3.73 -7.27 9.62
C ASP A 352 4.70 -8.38 10.08
N GLN A 353 4.32 -9.21 11.06
CA GLN A 353 5.24 -10.20 11.64
C GLN A 353 5.40 -11.46 10.79
N GLU A 354 4.46 -11.74 9.86
CA GLU A 354 4.47 -12.90 8.94
C GLU A 354 4.73 -14.28 9.60
N THR A 355 4.65 -14.40 10.93
CA THR A 355 4.89 -15.63 11.70
C THR A 355 3.67 -16.52 11.77
N HIS A 356 2.49 -15.93 11.62
CA HIS A 356 1.18 -16.59 11.74
C HIS A 356 0.31 -16.23 10.55
N THR A 357 -0.51 -17.18 10.11
CA THR A 357 -1.30 -17.00 8.88
C THR A 357 -2.61 -16.25 9.16
N PRO A 358 -3.18 -15.52 8.17
CA PRO A 358 -4.53 -14.93 8.33
C PRO A 358 -5.59 -15.98 8.67
N LEU A 359 -5.45 -17.22 8.19
CA LEU A 359 -6.37 -18.31 8.52
C LEU A 359 -6.35 -18.70 10.00
N GLU A 360 -5.19 -18.67 10.66
CA GLU A 360 -5.09 -18.90 12.11
C GLU A 360 -5.86 -17.83 12.90
N LEU A 361 -5.74 -16.56 12.50
CA LEU A 361 -6.49 -15.46 13.10
C LEU A 361 -8.00 -15.62 12.89
N HIS A 362 -8.43 -16.00 11.69
CA HIS A 362 -9.84 -16.28 11.41
C HIS A 362 -10.37 -17.43 12.28
N ASN A 363 -9.59 -18.51 12.44
CA ASN A 363 -9.96 -19.63 13.28
C ASN A 363 -10.09 -19.23 14.75
N ALA A 364 -9.18 -18.39 15.27
CA ALA A 364 -9.31 -17.81 16.60
C ALA A 364 -10.56 -16.93 16.75
N CYS A 365 -10.90 -16.18 15.69
CA CYS A 365 -12.08 -15.33 15.63
C CYS A 365 -13.39 -16.14 15.78
N ILE A 366 -13.59 -17.15 14.94
CA ILE A 366 -14.81 -17.98 14.95
C ILE A 366 -14.93 -18.88 16.19
N GLN A 367 -13.85 -19.06 16.94
CA GLN A 367 -13.85 -19.74 18.23
C GLN A 367 -14.13 -18.79 19.40
N GLY A 368 -14.21 -17.48 19.16
CA GLY A 368 -14.39 -16.47 20.20
C GLY A 368 -13.14 -16.30 21.09
N ARG A 369 -11.95 -16.65 20.59
CA ARG A 369 -10.68 -16.71 21.36
C ARG A 369 -9.61 -15.74 20.86
N LEU A 370 -9.99 -14.60 20.27
CA LEU A 370 -9.03 -13.61 19.75
C LEU A 370 -8.05 -13.11 20.82
N PHE A 371 -8.54 -12.82 22.03
CA PHE A 371 -7.69 -12.33 23.11
C PHE A 371 -6.64 -13.37 23.52
N GLU A 372 -7.07 -14.62 23.72
CA GLU A 372 -6.20 -15.74 24.08
C GLU A 372 -5.20 -16.05 22.97
N PHE A 373 -5.62 -15.98 21.71
CA PHE A 373 -4.76 -16.16 20.54
C PHE A 373 -3.59 -15.16 20.55
N PHE A 374 -3.89 -13.85 20.63
CA PHE A 374 -2.86 -12.82 20.66
C PHE A 374 -1.90 -12.96 21.84
N VAL A 375 -2.41 -13.30 23.03
CA VAL A 375 -1.56 -13.56 24.20
C VAL A 375 -0.68 -14.79 23.97
N GLY A 376 -1.21 -15.85 23.36
CA GLY A 376 -0.49 -17.09 23.07
C GLY A 376 0.66 -16.92 22.09
N ILE A 377 0.51 -16.04 21.10
CA ILE A 377 1.56 -15.69 20.13
C ILE A 377 2.48 -14.55 20.63
N GLY A 378 2.40 -14.18 21.91
CA GLY A 378 3.36 -13.27 22.55
C GLY A 378 3.02 -11.78 22.49
N PHE A 379 1.82 -11.37 22.05
CA PHE A 379 1.44 -9.96 22.02
C PHE A 379 1.16 -9.42 23.43
N THR A 380 1.72 -8.24 23.72
CA THR A 380 1.44 -7.51 24.96
C THR A 380 0.20 -6.62 24.79
N LEU A 381 -0.95 -7.09 25.27
CA LEU A 381 -2.22 -6.37 25.21
C LEU A 381 -2.44 -5.51 26.47
N LYS A 382 -2.16 -4.20 26.38
CA LYS A 382 -2.41 -3.22 27.45
C LYS A 382 -3.28 -2.06 26.93
N PRO A 383 -4.31 -1.61 27.68
CA PRO A 383 -4.81 -2.17 28.95
C PRO A 383 -5.58 -3.50 28.76
N LYS A 384 -5.29 -4.52 29.60
CA LYS A 384 -5.87 -5.88 29.46
C LYS A 384 -7.40 -5.90 29.48
N LYS A 385 -8.04 -5.16 30.40
CA LYS A 385 -9.52 -5.10 30.51
C LYS A 385 -10.16 -4.56 29.23
N MET A 386 -9.55 -3.53 28.65
CA MET A 386 -10.00 -2.92 27.41
C MET A 386 -9.81 -3.88 26.23
N ALA A 387 -8.62 -4.45 26.07
CA ALA A 387 -8.35 -5.42 25.00
C ALA A 387 -9.29 -6.63 25.07
N LYS A 388 -9.57 -7.16 26.26
CA LYS A 388 -10.52 -8.28 26.44
C LYS A 388 -11.96 -7.90 26.07
N ARG A 389 -12.37 -6.65 26.32
CA ARG A 389 -13.69 -6.13 25.91
C ARG A 389 -13.79 -6.00 24.38
N LEU A 390 -12.76 -5.41 23.76
CA LEU A 390 -12.72 -5.15 22.32
C LEU A 390 -12.61 -6.43 21.50
N LEU A 391 -11.76 -7.39 21.90
CA LEU A 391 -11.52 -8.64 21.16
C LEU A 391 -12.55 -9.74 21.42
N ARG A 392 -13.58 -9.46 22.23
CA ARG A 392 -14.72 -10.36 22.34
C ARG A 392 -15.58 -10.18 21.09
N ASN A 393 -16.09 -11.23 20.49
CA ASN A 393 -17.06 -11.16 19.39
C ASN A 393 -18.28 -12.03 19.71
N MET A 394 -19.17 -12.25 18.75
CA MET A 394 -20.40 -13.03 18.93
C MET A 394 -20.21 -14.54 18.81
N TYR A 395 -18.98 -15.00 18.56
CA TYR A 395 -18.67 -16.41 18.33
C TYR A 395 -18.28 -17.14 19.63
N PRO A 396 -18.42 -18.49 19.66
CA PRO A 396 -19.09 -19.30 18.65
C PRO A 396 -20.60 -19.00 18.63
N LEU A 397 -21.18 -18.94 17.43
CA LEU A 397 -22.64 -18.81 17.30
C LEU A 397 -23.26 -20.06 17.92
N ALA A 398 -24.22 -19.88 18.82
CA ALA A 398 -24.93 -21.01 19.41
C ALA A 398 -25.54 -21.84 18.28
N VAL A 399 -25.23 -23.14 18.23
CA VAL A 399 -25.88 -24.08 17.31
C VAL A 399 -27.38 -23.98 17.63
N GLY A 400 -28.19 -23.60 16.64
CA GLY A 400 -29.62 -23.38 16.82
C GLY A 400 -30.25 -24.52 17.61
N GLY A 401 -30.84 -24.18 18.76
CA GLY A 401 -31.73 -25.11 19.46
C GLY A 401 -32.89 -25.50 18.53
N PRO A 402 -33.49 -26.69 18.73
CA PRO A 402 -34.51 -27.22 17.83
C PRO A 402 -35.64 -26.21 17.68
N SER A 403 -36.00 -25.94 16.42
CA SER A 403 -37.25 -25.27 16.05
C SER A 403 -38.41 -25.94 16.78
N LEU A 404 -38.96 -25.25 17.78
CA LEU A 404 -40.21 -25.65 18.41
C LEU A 404 -41.33 -25.42 17.39
N GLY A 405 -42.08 -26.51 17.18
CA GLY A 405 -43.25 -26.71 16.31
C GLY A 405 -44.13 -25.51 16.01
#